data_AF-A0A2V9NBZ8-F1
#
_entry.id   AF-A0A2V9NBZ8-F1
#
_cell.length_a   1.000
_cell.length_b   1.000
_cell.length_c   1.000
_cell.angle_alpha   90.00
_cell.angle_beta   90.00
_cell.angle_gamma   90.00
#
_symmetry.space_group_name_H-M   'P 1'
#
loop_
_entity.id
_entity.type
_entity.pdbx_description
1 polymer ?
#
loop_
_entity_poly.entity_id
_entity_poly.type
_entity_poly.pdbx_seq_one_letter_code
_entity_poly.pdbx_strand_id
1 'polypeptide(L)'
;MSLNILGDGFVEAIDDATLQDIARQQRVQSGGLIAGEAIQVPLFEATGQTRIGRFGWKDQQASLLSFASDAYLNEQGITNRLNLTDTTTLCKTTEDPEDAEGDIDRFAMFMRGTKAPPVDSALINTPSARAGQQIFTQIGCAMCHVPSITTAPAGTSFAGGAFVVPDALGNKTIHPYSDFLLHNVGTGDGIVQNGPADTANKLRTVPLWGMRTRDRLMHDGASVTVAGAIQRHGGEASGVIKNYSRLSPSQHRQLLTFLNSL
;
A
#
# COMPACT_ATOMS: atom_id res chain seq x y z
N MET A 1 -1.43 -4.66 12.57
CA MET A 1 -1.28 -3.19 12.78
C MET A 1 -2.12 -2.43 11.75
N SER A 2 -2.70 -1.27 12.09
CA SER A 2 -3.52 -0.49 11.14
C SER A 2 -2.67 0.21 10.07
N LEU A 3 -3.17 0.21 8.84
CA LEU A 3 -2.59 0.98 7.74
C LEU A 3 -2.95 2.46 7.88
N ASN A 4 -2.13 3.33 7.29
CA ASN A 4 -2.45 4.74 7.14
C ASN A 4 -3.41 4.94 5.94
N ILE A 5 -4.40 5.83 6.07
CA ILE A 5 -5.33 6.23 5.00
C ILE A 5 -4.93 7.54 4.29
N LEU A 6 -3.93 8.25 4.81
CA LEU A 6 -3.49 9.55 4.30
C LEU A 6 -2.78 9.38 2.95
N GLY A 7 -3.26 10.12 1.94
CA GLY A 7 -2.72 10.10 0.58
C GLY A 7 -3.32 9.01 -0.31
N ASP A 8 -4.25 8.21 0.20
CA ASP A 8 -4.80 7.07 -0.54
C ASP A 8 -5.66 7.49 -1.74
N GLY A 9 -6.17 8.72 -1.78
CA GLY A 9 -6.79 9.26 -2.99
C GLY A 9 -5.85 9.25 -4.20
N PHE A 10 -4.55 9.55 -3.97
CA PHE A 10 -3.55 9.44 -5.04
C PHE A 10 -3.31 7.98 -5.42
N VAL A 11 -3.30 7.07 -4.44
CA VAL A 11 -3.11 5.63 -4.66
C VAL A 11 -4.26 5.05 -5.47
N GLU A 12 -5.51 5.41 -5.15
CA GLU A 12 -6.70 5.02 -5.92
C GLU A 12 -6.64 5.54 -7.37
N ALA A 13 -5.98 6.68 -7.60
CA ALA A 13 -5.82 7.30 -8.90
C ALA A 13 -4.67 6.71 -9.74
N ILE A 14 -3.93 5.70 -9.27
CA ILE A 14 -2.88 5.03 -10.05
C ILE A 14 -3.50 4.07 -11.08
N ASP A 15 -3.12 4.18 -12.35
CA ASP A 15 -3.59 3.26 -13.39
C ASP A 15 -3.12 1.82 -13.14
N ASP A 16 -3.97 0.84 -13.46
CA ASP A 16 -3.62 -0.58 -13.37
C ASP A 16 -2.41 -0.94 -14.25
N ALA A 17 -2.32 -0.34 -15.44
CA ALA A 17 -1.19 -0.56 -16.35
C ALA A 17 0.14 -0.16 -15.70
N THR A 18 0.16 0.92 -14.91
CA THR A 18 1.34 1.36 -14.17
C THR A 18 1.82 0.30 -13.19
N LEU A 19 0.92 -0.32 -12.42
CA LEU A 19 1.27 -1.37 -11.46
C LEU A 19 1.75 -2.64 -12.18
N GLN A 20 1.11 -2.99 -13.30
CA GLN A 20 1.55 -4.11 -14.13
C GLN A 20 2.93 -3.87 -14.75
N ASP A 21 3.21 -2.65 -15.20
CA ASP A 21 4.51 -2.27 -15.75
C ASP A 21 5.62 -2.38 -14.69
N ILE A 22 5.35 -1.91 -13.48
CA ILE A 22 6.28 -2.07 -12.34
C ILE A 22 6.57 -3.55 -12.10
N ALA A 23 5.54 -4.40 -11.97
CA ALA A 23 5.68 -5.85 -11.78
C ALA A 23 6.54 -6.50 -12.87
N ARG A 24 6.28 -6.16 -14.14
CA ARG A 24 7.06 -6.68 -15.29
C ARG A 24 8.52 -6.24 -15.22
N GLN A 25 8.77 -4.96 -14.95
CA GLN A 25 10.12 -4.39 -14.88
C GLN A 25 10.94 -5.02 -13.74
N GLN A 26 10.32 -5.21 -12.57
CA GLN A 26 10.96 -5.89 -11.44
C GLN A 26 11.45 -7.29 -11.82
N ARG A 27 10.60 -8.08 -12.50
CA ARG A 27 10.94 -9.44 -12.93
C ARG A 27 12.12 -9.44 -13.92
N VAL A 28 12.12 -8.51 -14.87
CA VAL A 28 13.21 -8.40 -15.86
C VAL A 28 14.52 -7.96 -15.20
N GLN A 29 14.50 -6.91 -14.39
CA GLN A 29 15.69 -6.33 -13.77
C GLN A 29 16.32 -7.23 -12.71
N SER A 30 15.51 -8.01 -11.99
CA SER A 30 15.99 -8.92 -10.95
C SER A 30 16.29 -10.34 -11.43
N GLY A 31 16.05 -10.65 -12.72
CA GLY A 31 16.12 -12.02 -13.23
C GLY A 31 15.08 -12.94 -12.58
N GLY A 32 13.95 -12.39 -12.13
CA GLY A 32 12.85 -13.09 -11.48
C GLY A 32 13.00 -13.32 -9.98
N LEU A 33 14.04 -12.78 -9.34
CA LEU A 33 14.23 -12.86 -7.89
C LEU A 33 13.25 -11.98 -7.10
N ILE A 34 12.89 -10.83 -7.66
CA ILE A 34 11.86 -9.92 -7.15
C ILE A 34 10.78 -9.86 -8.22
N ALA A 35 9.56 -10.22 -7.86
CA ALA A 35 8.44 -10.30 -8.78
C ALA A 35 7.15 -9.94 -8.04
N GLY A 36 6.86 -8.64 -7.96
CA GLY A 36 5.62 -8.16 -7.38
C GLY A 36 4.43 -8.73 -8.12
N GLU A 37 3.46 -9.21 -7.36
CA GLU A 37 2.25 -9.80 -7.92
C GLU A 37 1.10 -8.79 -7.82
N ALA A 38 0.55 -8.44 -8.99
CA ALA A 38 -0.68 -7.68 -9.10
C ALA A 38 -1.87 -8.64 -9.18
N ILE A 39 -2.79 -8.57 -8.23
CA ILE A 39 -4.01 -9.39 -8.22
C ILE A 39 -5.23 -8.57 -8.66
N GLN A 40 -6.13 -9.18 -9.41
CA GLN A 40 -7.42 -8.59 -9.75
C GLN A 40 -8.42 -8.88 -8.63
N VAL A 41 -9.07 -7.83 -8.12
CA VAL A 41 -10.09 -7.93 -7.07
C VAL A 41 -11.40 -7.28 -7.54
N PRO A 42 -12.57 -7.80 -7.10
CA PRO A 42 -13.86 -7.25 -7.49
C PRO A 42 -14.07 -5.83 -6.95
N LEU A 43 -14.84 -5.04 -7.70
CA LEU A 43 -15.28 -3.71 -7.27
C LEU A 43 -16.73 -3.79 -6.80
N PHE A 44 -16.98 -3.44 -5.53
CA PHE A 44 -18.32 -3.54 -4.94
C PHE A 44 -19.29 -2.56 -5.60
N GLU A 45 -18.84 -1.34 -5.91
CA GLU A 45 -19.63 -0.30 -6.57
C GLU A 45 -19.79 -0.49 -8.08
N ALA A 46 -19.15 -1.50 -8.68
CA ALA A 46 -19.19 -1.79 -10.11
C ALA A 46 -19.25 -3.30 -10.35
N THR A 47 -20.39 -3.91 -10.02
CA THR A 47 -20.60 -5.37 -10.08
C THR A 47 -20.17 -5.97 -11.42
N GLY A 48 -19.39 -7.05 -11.35
CA GLY A 48 -18.84 -7.75 -12.53
C GLY A 48 -17.56 -7.13 -13.09
N GLN A 49 -17.09 -6.01 -12.53
CA GLN A 49 -15.81 -5.42 -12.88
C GLN A 49 -14.75 -5.74 -11.81
N THR A 50 -13.51 -5.87 -12.24
CA THR A 50 -12.35 -6.03 -11.37
C THR A 50 -11.33 -4.93 -11.64
N ARG A 51 -10.45 -4.71 -10.67
CA ARG A 51 -9.31 -3.83 -10.80
C ARG A 51 -8.15 -4.38 -9.98
N ILE A 52 -6.92 -3.97 -10.26
CA ILE A 52 -5.75 -4.35 -9.46
C ILE A 52 -5.94 -3.88 -8.02
N GLY A 53 -5.78 -4.82 -7.08
CA GLY A 53 -5.80 -4.56 -5.65
C GLY A 53 -4.65 -3.65 -5.22
N ARG A 54 -4.92 -2.75 -4.27
CA ARG A 54 -3.93 -1.76 -3.79
C ARG A 54 -4.18 -1.28 -2.35
N PHE A 55 -5.24 -1.75 -1.71
CA PHE A 55 -5.63 -1.38 -0.35
C PHE A 55 -5.74 -2.62 0.53
N GLY A 56 -5.43 -2.43 1.82
CA GLY A 56 -5.26 -3.53 2.77
C GLY A 56 -3.84 -4.10 2.78
N TRP A 57 -3.59 -5.10 3.63
CA TRP A 57 -2.28 -5.75 3.73
C TRP A 57 -2.03 -6.79 2.64
N LYS A 58 -3.11 -7.25 1.99
CA LYS A 58 -3.13 -8.34 1.00
C LYS A 58 -3.72 -7.89 -0.33
N ASP A 59 -3.72 -6.57 -0.59
CA ASP A 59 -4.31 -5.97 -1.78
C ASP A 59 -5.78 -6.40 -2.01
N GLN A 60 -6.51 -6.62 -0.92
CA GLN A 60 -7.85 -7.19 -1.01
C GLN A 60 -8.91 -6.25 -1.59
N GLN A 61 -8.61 -4.94 -1.68
CA GLN A 61 -9.52 -3.93 -2.20
C GLN A 61 -8.82 -3.04 -3.24
N ALA A 62 -9.54 -2.64 -4.29
CA ALA A 62 -9.01 -1.81 -5.39
C ALA A 62 -9.52 -0.37 -5.40
N SER A 63 -10.60 -0.05 -4.68
CA SER A 63 -11.14 1.29 -4.53
C SER A 63 -11.34 1.65 -3.07
N LEU A 64 -11.35 2.94 -2.76
CA LEU A 64 -11.56 3.43 -1.40
C LEU A 64 -13.01 3.24 -0.92
N LEU A 65 -13.95 3.18 -1.86
CA LEU A 65 -15.35 2.91 -1.54
C LEU A 65 -15.57 1.43 -1.20
N SER A 66 -14.99 0.50 -1.99
CA SER A 66 -14.99 -0.92 -1.64
C SER A 66 -14.25 -1.15 -0.30
N PHE A 67 -13.11 -0.48 -0.08
CA PHE A 67 -12.39 -0.55 1.19
C PHE A 67 -13.18 -0.04 2.39
N ALA A 68 -13.84 1.12 2.28
CA ALA A 68 -14.70 1.66 3.34
C ALA A 68 -15.87 0.71 3.64
N SER A 69 -16.55 0.22 2.60
CA SER A 69 -17.67 -0.70 2.74
C SER A 69 -17.27 -2.00 3.44
N ASP A 70 -16.13 -2.57 3.06
CA ASP A 70 -15.59 -3.81 3.63
C ASP A 70 -15.21 -3.62 5.11
N ALA A 71 -14.56 -2.50 5.45
CA ALA A 71 -14.15 -2.20 6.82
C ALA A 71 -15.36 -1.93 7.74
N TYR A 72 -16.39 -1.23 7.25
CA TYR A 72 -17.63 -1.03 8.00
C TYR A 72 -18.24 -2.38 8.40
N LEU A 73 -18.35 -3.32 7.45
CA LEU A 73 -18.91 -4.63 7.74
C LEU A 73 -17.99 -5.48 8.65
N ASN A 74 -16.73 -5.69 8.23
CA ASN A 74 -15.86 -6.69 8.85
C ASN A 74 -15.14 -6.21 10.12
N GLU A 75 -14.94 -4.89 10.29
CA GLU A 75 -14.26 -4.34 11.46
C GLU A 75 -15.22 -3.68 12.46
N GLN A 76 -16.31 -3.08 11.97
CA GLN A 76 -17.26 -2.34 12.81
C GLN A 76 -18.60 -3.07 13.01
N GLY A 77 -18.93 -4.06 12.18
CA GLY A 77 -20.22 -4.75 12.22
C GLY A 77 -21.37 -3.86 11.75
N ILE A 78 -21.12 -3.00 10.77
CA ILE A 78 -22.09 -2.07 10.19
C ILE A 78 -22.30 -2.47 8.73
N THR A 79 -23.48 -2.99 8.41
CA THR A 79 -23.87 -3.24 7.03
C THR A 79 -24.15 -1.92 6.29
N ASN A 80 -24.07 -1.95 4.96
CA ASN A 80 -24.18 -0.77 4.13
C ASN A 80 -24.69 -1.13 2.73
N ARG A 81 -24.95 -0.11 1.89
CA ARG A 81 -25.54 -0.30 0.55
C ARG A 81 -24.76 -1.22 -0.40
N LEU A 82 -23.48 -1.49 -0.14
CA LEU A 82 -22.64 -2.39 -0.93
C LEU A 82 -22.43 -3.76 -0.26
N ASN A 83 -22.70 -3.86 1.04
CA ASN A 83 -22.55 -5.05 1.87
C ASN A 83 -23.75 -5.15 2.84
N LEU A 84 -24.83 -5.76 2.35
CA LEU A 84 -26.16 -5.73 2.97
C LEU A 84 -26.39 -6.81 4.04
N THR A 85 -25.43 -7.68 4.27
CA THR A 85 -25.61 -8.84 5.14
C THR A 85 -24.48 -8.89 6.14
N ASP A 86 -24.87 -8.96 7.41
CA ASP A 86 -23.94 -9.03 8.51
C ASP A 86 -23.10 -10.31 8.49
N THR A 87 -21.90 -10.25 9.09
CA THR A 87 -21.03 -11.42 9.26
C THR A 87 -21.57 -12.40 10.30
N THR A 88 -22.46 -11.94 11.18
CA THR A 88 -23.13 -12.75 12.21
C THR A 88 -24.50 -12.18 12.54
N THR A 89 -25.49 -13.05 12.76
CA THR A 89 -26.83 -12.66 13.23
C THR A 89 -27.00 -12.85 14.75
N LEU A 90 -25.96 -13.32 15.44
CA LEU A 90 -26.04 -13.58 16.88
C LEU A 90 -26.11 -12.26 17.64
N CYS A 91 -27.13 -12.12 18.50
CA CYS A 91 -27.40 -10.91 19.30
C CYS A 91 -27.66 -9.64 18.48
N LYS A 92 -28.01 -9.77 17.19
CA LYS A 92 -28.37 -8.63 16.35
C LYS A 92 -29.73 -8.06 16.75
N THR A 93 -29.78 -6.76 17.01
CA THR A 93 -31.01 -6.03 17.37
C THR A 93 -31.35 -4.87 16.42
N THR A 94 -30.52 -4.67 15.39
CA THR A 94 -30.64 -3.62 14.37
C THR A 94 -31.23 -4.16 13.07
N GLU A 95 -31.78 -3.28 12.25
CA GLU A 95 -32.25 -3.59 10.89
C GLU A 95 -31.17 -3.25 9.87
N ASP A 96 -31.09 -4.06 8.81
CA ASP A 96 -30.15 -3.87 7.70
C ASP A 96 -30.73 -3.02 6.55
N PRO A 97 -29.92 -2.15 5.91
CA PRO A 97 -28.57 -1.81 6.29
C PRO A 97 -28.51 -0.79 7.44
N GLU A 98 -27.55 -0.90 8.37
CA GLU A 98 -27.35 0.10 9.41
C GLU A 98 -26.84 1.44 8.87
N ASP A 99 -25.93 1.43 7.88
CA ASP A 99 -25.55 2.63 7.13
C ASP A 99 -26.58 2.94 6.04
N ALA A 100 -27.63 3.66 6.42
CA ALA A 100 -28.68 4.13 5.52
C ALA A 100 -28.40 5.52 4.90
N GLU A 101 -27.45 6.29 5.45
CA GLU A 101 -27.19 7.69 5.07
C GLU A 101 -26.00 7.87 4.10
N GLY A 102 -25.34 6.77 3.73
CA GLY A 102 -24.21 6.77 2.80
C GLY A 102 -22.92 7.23 3.48
N ASP A 103 -22.69 6.81 4.72
CA ASP A 103 -21.49 7.13 5.47
C ASP A 103 -20.24 6.53 4.83
N ILE A 104 -20.32 5.33 4.23
CA ILE A 104 -19.20 4.75 3.47
C ILE A 104 -18.76 5.66 2.31
N ASP A 105 -19.69 6.34 1.65
CA ASP A 105 -19.41 7.25 0.53
C ASP A 105 -18.70 8.52 1.03
N ARG A 106 -19.20 9.08 2.12
CA ARG A 106 -18.61 10.25 2.79
C ARG A 106 -17.23 9.93 3.33
N PHE A 107 -17.04 8.74 3.89
CA PHE A 107 -15.77 8.30 4.41
C PHE A 107 -14.76 8.04 3.28
N ALA A 108 -15.18 7.40 2.18
CA ALA A 108 -14.35 7.27 0.99
C ALA A 108 -13.96 8.64 0.41
N MET A 109 -14.89 9.61 0.36
CA MET A 109 -14.60 10.99 -0.05
C MET A 109 -13.60 11.68 0.89
N PHE A 110 -13.75 11.49 2.21
CA PHE A 110 -12.79 11.99 3.20
C PHE A 110 -11.39 11.42 2.95
N MET A 111 -11.25 10.10 2.79
CA MET A 111 -9.97 9.44 2.49
C MET A 111 -9.34 9.99 1.21
N ARG A 112 -10.12 10.17 0.14
CA ARG A 112 -9.68 10.77 -1.13
C ARG A 112 -9.16 12.20 -0.97
N GLY A 113 -9.71 12.96 -0.02
CA GLY A 113 -9.32 14.34 0.26
C GLY A 113 -8.08 14.48 1.15
N THR A 114 -7.57 13.39 1.72
CA THR A 114 -6.39 13.44 2.57
C THR A 114 -5.11 13.71 1.77
N LYS A 115 -4.20 14.51 2.32
CA LYS A 115 -2.87 14.70 1.73
C LYS A 115 -1.99 13.50 2.03
N ALA A 116 -1.07 13.21 1.12
CA ALA A 116 0.06 12.33 1.43
C ALA A 116 0.84 12.85 2.65
N PRO A 117 1.30 11.96 3.56
CA PRO A 117 2.15 12.36 4.67
C PRO A 117 3.36 13.18 4.17
N PRO A 118 3.65 14.34 4.78
CA PRO A 118 4.81 15.14 4.38
C PRO A 118 6.10 14.47 4.84
N VAL A 119 7.19 14.69 4.10
CA VAL A 119 8.55 14.35 4.55
C VAL A 119 9.05 15.34 5.61
N ASP A 120 10.08 14.96 6.36
CA ASP A 120 10.87 15.93 7.15
C ASP A 120 11.77 16.73 6.20
N SER A 121 11.35 17.97 5.89
CA SER A 121 12.06 18.84 4.95
C SER A 121 13.46 19.23 5.40
N ALA A 122 13.74 19.26 6.71
CA ALA A 122 15.08 19.57 7.20
C ALA A 122 16.00 18.36 7.04
N LEU A 123 15.52 17.18 7.44
CA LEU A 123 16.31 15.96 7.45
C LEU A 123 16.61 15.45 6.03
N ILE A 124 15.60 15.45 5.15
CA ILE A 124 15.73 14.93 3.77
C ILE A 124 16.75 15.73 2.93
N ASN A 125 16.99 16.99 3.29
CA ASN A 125 17.92 17.88 2.60
C ASN A 125 19.37 17.77 3.10
N THR A 126 19.62 17.03 4.17
CA THR A 126 20.98 16.83 4.69
C THR A 126 21.83 16.00 3.72
N PRO A 127 23.17 16.20 3.69
CA PRO A 127 24.07 15.35 2.92
C PRO A 127 23.95 13.86 3.29
N SER A 128 23.66 13.57 4.57
CA SER A 128 23.47 12.20 5.06
C SER A 128 22.23 11.54 4.46
N ALA A 129 21.08 12.23 4.44
CA ALA A 129 19.86 11.70 3.83
C ALA A 129 19.99 11.53 2.31
N ARG A 130 20.64 12.47 1.61
CA ARG A 130 20.89 12.34 0.17
C ARG A 130 21.78 11.14 -0.16
N ALA A 131 22.84 10.92 0.61
CA ALA A 131 23.66 9.70 0.50
C ALA A 131 22.84 8.44 0.84
N GLY A 132 21.98 8.51 1.85
CA GLY A 132 21.07 7.42 2.24
C GLY A 132 20.09 7.02 1.13
N GLN A 133 19.52 7.98 0.41
CA GLN A 133 18.64 7.74 -0.73
C GLN A 133 19.38 7.04 -1.89
N GLN A 134 20.64 7.42 -2.13
CA GLN A 134 21.48 6.74 -3.12
C GLN A 134 21.76 5.30 -2.70
N ILE A 135 22.10 5.08 -1.43
CA ILE A 135 22.33 3.75 -0.85
C ILE A 135 21.05 2.90 -0.96
N PHE A 136 19.89 3.46 -0.64
CA PHE A 136 18.58 2.80 -0.75
C PHE A 136 18.35 2.22 -2.14
N THR A 137 18.66 3.00 -3.18
CA THR A 137 18.59 2.54 -4.57
C THR A 137 19.67 1.50 -4.88
N GLN A 138 20.91 1.77 -4.48
CA GLN A 138 22.08 0.92 -4.77
C GLN A 138 21.95 -0.50 -4.20
N ILE A 139 21.41 -0.66 -2.99
CA ILE A 139 21.28 -1.98 -2.37
C ILE A 139 20.07 -2.77 -2.86
N GLY A 140 19.15 -2.11 -3.58
CA GLY A 140 17.97 -2.71 -4.21
C GLY A 140 16.64 -2.48 -3.49
N CYS A 141 16.57 -1.64 -2.44
CA CYS A 141 15.29 -1.34 -1.75
C CYS A 141 14.27 -0.74 -2.72
N ALA A 142 14.73 0.11 -3.65
CA ALA A 142 13.90 0.80 -4.63
C ALA A 142 13.23 -0.13 -5.66
N MET A 143 13.58 -1.42 -5.69
CA MET A 143 12.92 -2.41 -6.55
C MET A 143 11.45 -2.60 -6.18
N CYS A 144 11.15 -2.79 -4.89
CA CYS A 144 9.77 -2.88 -4.38
C CYS A 144 9.28 -1.53 -3.85
N HIS A 145 10.15 -0.79 -3.16
CA HIS A 145 9.83 0.52 -2.63
C HIS A 145 10.06 1.63 -3.67
N VAL A 146 9.29 1.56 -4.76
CA VAL A 146 9.44 2.44 -5.94
C VAL A 146 9.34 3.92 -5.53
N PRO A 147 10.36 4.75 -5.79
CA PRO A 147 10.43 6.10 -5.23
C PRO A 147 9.32 7.05 -5.67
N SER A 148 8.78 6.86 -6.88
CA SER A 148 7.79 7.76 -7.44
C SER A 148 6.85 7.05 -8.38
N ILE A 149 5.57 7.43 -8.35
CA ILE A 149 4.53 6.98 -9.27
C ILE A 149 3.75 8.20 -9.74
N THR A 150 3.38 8.24 -11.01
CA THR A 150 2.48 9.28 -11.55
C THR A 150 1.06 8.72 -11.61
N THR A 151 0.11 9.46 -11.04
CA THR A 151 -1.32 9.11 -11.10
C THR A 151 -1.88 9.30 -12.50
N ALA A 152 -2.99 8.62 -12.78
CA ALA A 152 -3.68 8.72 -14.06
C ALA A 152 -4.12 10.17 -14.36
N PRO A 153 -4.34 10.53 -15.63
CA PRO A 153 -4.85 11.85 -15.98
C PRO A 153 -6.19 12.19 -15.31
N ALA A 154 -6.41 13.47 -15.04
CA ALA A 154 -7.73 13.94 -14.61
C ALA A 154 -8.78 13.58 -15.67
N GLY A 155 -9.98 13.20 -15.22
CA GLY A 155 -11.05 12.69 -16.08
C GLY A 155 -10.94 11.19 -16.39
N THR A 156 -9.85 10.52 -16.03
CA THR A 156 -9.79 9.04 -16.12
C THR A 156 -10.88 8.43 -15.25
N SER A 157 -11.65 7.50 -15.83
CA SER A 157 -12.76 6.85 -15.16
C SER A 157 -12.36 5.45 -14.71
N PHE A 158 -12.53 5.19 -13.42
CA PHE A 158 -12.35 3.90 -12.78
C PHE A 158 -13.68 3.41 -12.19
N ALA A 159 -13.68 2.14 -11.77
CA ALA A 159 -14.81 1.51 -11.07
C ALA A 159 -16.16 1.72 -11.78
N GLY A 160 -16.24 1.41 -13.07
CA GLY A 160 -17.47 1.55 -13.85
C GLY A 160 -18.05 2.97 -13.91
N GLY A 161 -17.25 4.01 -13.66
CA GLY A 161 -17.74 5.40 -13.59
C GLY A 161 -17.94 5.93 -12.18
N ALA A 162 -17.88 5.08 -11.15
CA ALA A 162 -18.09 5.48 -9.76
C ALA A 162 -16.95 6.34 -9.20
N PHE A 163 -15.75 6.28 -9.79
CA PHE A 163 -14.66 7.17 -9.46
C PHE A 163 -14.06 7.78 -10.74
N VAL A 164 -14.18 9.09 -10.87
CA VAL A 164 -13.52 9.88 -11.92
C VAL A 164 -12.39 10.66 -11.26
N VAL A 165 -11.17 10.50 -11.76
CA VAL A 165 -9.99 11.15 -11.19
C VAL A 165 -10.15 12.68 -11.29
N PRO A 166 -10.22 13.42 -10.16
CA PRO A 166 -10.33 14.88 -10.18
C PRO A 166 -8.98 15.54 -10.46
N ASP A 167 -8.97 16.82 -10.84
CA ASP A 167 -7.75 17.60 -11.09
C ASP A 167 -6.77 17.64 -9.90
N ALA A 168 -7.31 17.55 -8.68
CA ALA A 168 -6.52 17.49 -7.46
C ALA A 168 -5.66 16.21 -7.38
N LEU A 169 -6.12 15.11 -7.96
CA LEU A 169 -5.47 13.80 -7.91
C LEU A 169 -4.83 13.40 -9.25
N GLY A 170 -5.26 13.99 -10.38
CA GLY A 170 -4.80 13.61 -11.71
C GLY A 170 -3.46 14.22 -12.14
N ASN A 171 -2.67 13.45 -12.90
CA ASN A 171 -1.34 13.83 -13.39
C ASN A 171 -0.39 14.31 -12.28
N LYS A 172 -0.44 13.68 -11.10
CA LYS A 172 0.41 14.01 -9.96
C LYS A 172 1.50 12.97 -9.81
N THR A 173 2.74 13.42 -9.73
CA THR A 173 3.85 12.56 -9.32
C THR A 173 3.90 12.54 -7.80
N ILE A 174 3.62 11.37 -7.23
CA ILE A 174 3.69 11.11 -5.79
C ILE A 174 4.98 10.38 -5.45
N HIS A 175 5.37 10.43 -4.17
CA HIS A 175 6.59 9.80 -3.65
C HIS A 175 6.30 8.79 -2.53
N PRO A 176 5.58 7.68 -2.82
CA PRO A 176 5.15 6.74 -1.80
C PRO A 176 6.27 5.82 -1.33
N TYR A 177 7.33 5.64 -2.11
CA TYR A 177 8.34 4.60 -1.88
C TYR A 177 7.68 3.22 -1.70
N SER A 178 6.85 2.86 -2.67
CA SER A 178 6.08 1.61 -2.73
C SER A 178 5.59 1.39 -4.15
N ASP A 179 5.52 0.12 -4.54
CA ASP A 179 4.86 -0.36 -5.75
C ASP A 179 3.40 -0.77 -5.54
N PHE A 180 2.93 -0.85 -4.29
CA PHE A 180 1.61 -1.37 -3.92
C PHE A 180 1.32 -2.79 -4.44
N LEU A 181 2.35 -3.61 -4.63
CA LEU A 181 2.24 -4.99 -5.09
C LEU A 181 2.45 -5.98 -3.95
N LEU A 182 2.00 -7.22 -4.14
CA LEU A 182 2.23 -8.32 -3.22
C LEU A 182 3.62 -8.92 -3.40
N HIS A 183 4.38 -9.01 -2.29
CA HIS A 183 5.70 -9.64 -2.25
C HIS A 183 5.83 -10.62 -1.09
N ASN A 184 6.54 -11.73 -1.33
CA ASN A 184 6.96 -12.61 -0.25
C ASN A 184 8.31 -12.15 0.32
N VAL A 185 8.25 -11.38 1.41
CA VAL A 185 9.44 -10.95 2.16
C VAL A 185 9.73 -11.83 3.38
N GLY A 186 9.18 -13.05 3.43
CA GLY A 186 9.45 -14.04 4.48
C GLY A 186 8.68 -13.83 5.79
N THR A 187 7.74 -12.88 5.81
CA THR A 187 6.89 -12.57 6.98
C THR A 187 5.40 -12.78 6.71
N GLY A 188 5.05 -13.63 5.72
CA GLY A 188 3.68 -14.04 5.44
C GLY A 188 2.89 -14.51 6.66
N ASP A 189 1.58 -14.27 6.67
CA ASP A 189 0.63 -14.79 7.67
C ASP A 189 0.01 -16.15 7.28
N GLY A 190 0.30 -16.65 6.07
CA GLY A 190 -0.23 -17.90 5.54
C GLY A 190 -1.69 -17.82 5.07
N ILE A 191 -2.29 -16.62 5.01
CA ILE A 191 -3.70 -16.41 4.66
C ILE A 191 -3.82 -15.86 3.24
N VAL A 192 -4.63 -16.52 2.44
CA VAL A 192 -5.11 -16.01 1.14
C VAL A 192 -6.35 -15.18 1.40
N GLN A 193 -6.32 -13.89 1.08
CA GLN A 193 -7.52 -13.05 1.09
C GLN A 193 -8.12 -12.90 -0.31
N ASN A 194 -7.26 -12.78 -1.33
CA ASN A 194 -7.62 -12.74 -2.73
C ASN A 194 -6.48 -13.32 -3.58
N GLY A 195 -6.77 -13.58 -4.86
CA GLY A 195 -5.79 -14.10 -5.81
C GLY A 195 -5.52 -15.61 -5.64
N PRO A 196 -4.47 -16.12 -6.33
CA PRO A 196 -4.10 -17.53 -6.27
C PRO A 196 -3.51 -17.94 -4.91
N ALA A 197 -3.40 -19.26 -4.67
CA ALA A 197 -2.94 -19.79 -3.38
C ALA A 197 -1.52 -19.35 -2.96
N ASP A 198 -0.67 -18.95 -3.90
CA ASP A 198 0.69 -18.48 -3.60
C ASP A 198 0.74 -17.07 -3.01
N THR A 199 -0.37 -16.32 -2.98
CA THR A 199 -0.49 -15.04 -2.25
C THR A 199 -0.52 -15.22 -0.73
N ALA A 200 -0.71 -16.45 -0.23
CA ALA A 200 -0.81 -16.75 1.20
C ALA A 200 0.31 -16.13 2.04
N ASN A 201 1.54 -16.11 1.52
CA ASN A 201 2.71 -15.57 2.22
C ASN A 201 3.21 -14.24 1.66
N LYS A 202 2.44 -13.61 0.77
CA LYS A 202 2.77 -12.30 0.21
C LYS A 202 2.03 -11.21 0.97
N LEU A 203 2.67 -10.05 1.10
CA LEU A 203 2.11 -8.84 1.70
C LEU A 203 2.32 -7.68 0.74
N ARG A 204 1.40 -6.74 0.74
CA ARG A 204 1.52 -5.47 0.01
C ARG A 204 2.74 -4.70 0.50
N THR A 205 3.57 -4.20 -0.42
CA THR A 205 4.59 -3.21 -0.09
C THR A 205 3.91 -1.93 0.40
N VAL A 206 3.86 -1.69 1.70
CA VAL A 206 3.28 -0.46 2.23
C VAL A 206 4.14 0.76 1.90
N PRO A 207 3.55 1.94 1.64
CA PRO A 207 4.30 3.13 1.33
C PRO A 207 5.12 3.59 2.54
N LEU A 208 6.37 4.01 2.31
CA LEU A 208 7.28 4.47 3.36
C LEU A 208 7.06 5.94 3.72
N TRP A 209 6.25 6.69 2.97
CA TRP A 209 5.87 8.04 3.38
C TRP A 209 5.16 8.04 4.76
N GLY A 210 5.53 8.96 5.63
CA GLY A 210 5.05 8.98 7.01
C GLY A 210 5.53 7.80 7.87
N MET A 211 6.48 6.97 7.42
CA MET A 211 6.98 5.86 8.25
C MET A 211 7.61 6.35 9.54
N ARG A 212 8.25 7.54 9.54
CA ARG A 212 8.93 8.08 10.73
C ARG A 212 7.98 8.38 11.90
N THR A 213 6.68 8.47 11.65
CA THR A 213 5.68 8.72 12.69
C THR A 213 5.07 7.43 13.25
N ARG A 214 5.60 6.25 12.86
CA ARG A 214 5.12 4.95 13.32
C ARG A 214 6.06 4.38 14.39
N ASP A 215 5.48 3.87 15.46
CA ASP A 215 6.19 3.27 16.60
C ASP A 215 6.36 1.75 16.46
N ARG A 216 5.53 1.10 15.62
CA ARG A 216 5.74 -0.27 15.16
C ARG A 216 5.63 -0.39 13.64
N LEU A 217 6.34 -1.38 13.12
CA LEU A 217 6.57 -1.61 11.71
C LEU A 217 6.26 -3.06 11.36
N MET A 218 6.14 -3.32 10.05
CA MET A 218 5.66 -4.58 9.45
C MET A 218 4.16 -4.83 9.74
N HIS A 219 3.55 -5.75 8.99
CA HIS A 219 2.11 -6.06 9.10
C HIS A 219 1.71 -6.55 10.50
N ASP A 220 2.59 -7.32 11.15
CA ASP A 220 2.41 -7.87 12.49
C ASP A 220 2.74 -6.88 13.63
N GLY A 221 3.33 -5.72 13.33
CA GLY A 221 3.71 -4.73 14.33
C GLY A 221 4.80 -5.21 15.32
N ALA A 222 5.55 -6.25 14.99
CA ALA A 222 6.57 -6.82 15.89
C ALA A 222 7.90 -6.06 15.85
N SER A 223 8.13 -5.20 14.85
CA SER A 223 9.36 -4.42 14.73
C SER A 223 9.21 -3.01 15.31
N VAL A 224 10.03 -2.65 16.30
CA VAL A 224 10.02 -1.32 16.96
C VAL A 224 11.17 -0.41 16.53
N THR A 225 11.99 -0.85 15.57
CA THR A 225 13.05 -0.04 14.95
C THR A 225 13.09 -0.27 13.44
N VAL A 226 13.47 0.75 12.69
CA VAL A 226 13.64 0.66 11.22
C VAL A 226 14.69 -0.40 10.85
N ALA A 227 15.83 -0.40 11.54
CA ALA A 227 16.87 -1.42 11.32
C ALA A 227 16.36 -2.85 11.60
N GLY A 228 15.58 -3.04 12.66
CA GLY A 228 14.97 -4.33 12.98
C GLY A 228 13.91 -4.76 11.95
N ALA A 229 13.14 -3.82 11.40
CA ALA A 229 12.21 -4.10 10.31
C ALA A 229 12.96 -4.53 9.04
N ILE A 230 14.02 -3.81 8.65
CA ILE A 230 14.87 -4.15 7.51
C ILE A 230 15.43 -5.58 7.64
N GLN A 231 16.01 -5.92 8.80
CA GLN A 231 16.62 -7.24 9.02
C GLN A 231 15.64 -8.42 8.96
N ARG A 232 14.33 -8.16 9.12
CA ARG A 232 13.29 -9.20 9.01
C ARG A 232 12.86 -9.48 7.58
N HIS A 233 13.25 -8.64 6.62
CA HIS A 233 12.98 -8.94 5.22
C HIS A 233 13.81 -10.15 4.78
N GLY A 234 13.20 -11.02 3.99
CA GLY A 234 13.79 -12.22 3.41
C GLY A 234 13.11 -12.53 2.08
N GLY A 235 13.02 -13.81 1.71
CA GLY A 235 12.37 -14.22 0.46
C GLY A 235 12.91 -13.46 -0.74
N GLU A 236 12.02 -12.75 -1.46
CA GLU A 236 12.38 -11.90 -2.60
C GLU A 236 13.42 -10.82 -2.24
N ALA A 237 13.40 -10.32 -1.00
CA ALA A 237 14.33 -9.31 -0.50
C ALA A 237 15.65 -9.90 0.05
N SER A 238 15.86 -11.22 0.01
CA SER A 238 17.08 -11.83 0.58
C SER A 238 18.39 -11.30 -0.04
N GLY A 239 18.39 -10.95 -1.34
CA GLY A 239 19.54 -10.30 -1.98
C GLY A 239 19.79 -8.89 -1.43
N VAL A 240 18.73 -8.11 -1.25
CA VAL A 240 18.76 -6.75 -0.70
C VAL A 240 19.29 -6.77 0.74
N ILE A 241 18.86 -7.73 1.56
CA ILE A 241 19.33 -7.84 2.95
C ILE A 241 20.79 -8.25 3.05
N LYS A 242 21.28 -9.12 2.15
CA LYS A 242 22.73 -9.39 2.04
C LYS A 242 23.53 -8.13 1.71
N ASN A 243 23.02 -7.26 0.83
CA ASN A 243 23.66 -5.99 0.50
C ASN A 243 23.62 -5.02 1.68
N TYR A 244 22.48 -4.92 2.37
CA TYR A 244 22.32 -4.12 3.59
C TYR A 244 23.34 -4.53 4.66
N SER A 245 23.51 -5.83 4.93
CA SER A 245 24.47 -6.32 5.94
C SER A 245 25.94 -6.05 5.59
N ARG A 246 26.27 -5.71 4.34
CA ARG A 246 27.63 -5.35 3.90
C ARG A 246 27.92 -3.87 3.98
N LEU A 247 26.92 -3.03 4.30
CA LEU A 247 27.11 -1.61 4.45
C LEU A 247 28.05 -1.30 5.62
N SER A 248 28.90 -0.29 5.45
CA SER A 248 29.69 0.24 6.55
C SER A 248 28.78 0.88 7.62
N PRO A 249 29.25 1.04 8.87
CA PRO A 249 28.50 1.75 9.90
C PRO A 249 28.04 3.16 9.48
N SER A 250 28.83 3.85 8.65
CA SER A 250 28.47 5.16 8.11
C SER A 250 27.30 5.08 7.13
N GLN A 251 27.35 4.13 6.19
CA GLN A 251 26.29 3.91 5.21
C GLN A 251 24.97 3.48 5.87
N HIS A 252 25.03 2.64 6.92
CA HIS A 252 23.84 2.32 7.72
C HIS A 252 23.20 3.58 8.31
N ARG A 253 23.99 4.46 8.93
CA ARG A 253 23.45 5.72 9.48
C ARG A 253 22.87 6.63 8.39
N GLN A 254 23.50 6.71 7.22
CA GLN A 254 22.99 7.49 6.10
C GLN A 254 21.65 6.96 5.59
N LEU A 255 21.55 5.65 5.38
CA LEU A 255 20.30 4.99 4.98
C LEU A 255 19.18 5.21 6.01
N LEU A 256 19.47 5.03 7.30
CA LEU A 256 18.49 5.27 8.35
C LEU A 256 18.10 6.75 8.47
N THR A 257 19.03 7.67 8.23
CA THR A 257 18.74 9.12 8.17
C THR A 257 17.72 9.41 7.06
N PHE A 258 17.92 8.81 5.89
CA PHE A 258 16.98 8.95 4.77
C PHE A 258 15.60 8.37 5.12
N LEU A 259 15.52 7.14 5.63
CA LEU A 259 14.25 6.51 5.99
C LEU A 259 13.51 7.27 7.10
N ASN A 260 14.23 7.80 8.09
CA ASN A 260 13.64 8.64 9.14
C ASN A 260 13.19 10.02 8.63
N SER A 261 13.59 10.41 7.42
CA SER A 261 13.08 11.63 6.78
C SER A 261 11.74 11.41 6.06
N LEU A 262 11.34 10.15 5.84
CA LEU A 262 10.12 9.79 5.11
C LEU A 262 8.87 9.82 5.99
#